data_AF-A0A074W5N9-F1
#
_entry.id   AF-A0A074W5N9-F1
#
_cell.length_a   1.000
_cell.length_b   1.000
_cell.length_c   1.000
_cell.angle_alpha   90.00
_cell.angle_beta   90.00
_cell.angle_gamma   90.00
#
_symmetry.space_group_name_H-M   'P 1'
#
loop_
_entity.id
_entity.type
_entity.pdbx_description
1 polymer ?
#
loop_
_entity_poly.entity_id
_entity_poly.type
_entity_poly.pdbx_seq_one_letter_code
_entity_poly.pdbx_strand_id
1 'polypeptide(L)' 'KCDGLRPACSSCMMRRQSCVYTAEPDAPPIVSLKRKFEALQKRHDEVSRLLDRLKSGSPADAHELLESLRR' A
#
# COMPACT_ATOMS: atom_id res chain seq x y z
N LYS A 1 -10.38 12.43 -20.66
CA LYS A 1 -9.26 12.34 -19.69
C LYS A 1 -9.63 13.19 -18.47
N CYS A 2 -9.45 12.69 -17.25
CA CYS A 2 -9.74 13.47 -16.02
C CYS A 2 -8.56 14.43 -15.76
N ASP A 3 -8.85 15.71 -15.53
CA ASP A 3 -7.85 16.76 -15.24
C ASP A 3 -7.63 16.99 -13.73
N GLY A 4 -8.48 16.40 -12.88
CA GLY A 4 -8.32 16.44 -11.43
C GLY A 4 -8.80 17.73 -10.73
N LEU A 5 -9.39 18.70 -11.45
CA LEU A 5 -9.90 19.94 -10.85
C LEU A 5 -11.01 19.67 -9.82
N ARG A 6 -11.05 20.44 -8.74
CA ARG A 6 -12.06 20.38 -7.68
C ARG A 6 -12.96 21.63 -7.72
N PRO A 7 -14.26 21.53 -7.42
CA PRO A 7 -14.99 20.34 -6.96
C PRO A 7 -15.38 19.36 -8.08
N ALA A 8 -15.23 19.72 -9.36
CA ALA A 8 -15.51 18.86 -10.51
C ALA A 8 -14.47 18.99 -11.62
N CYS A 9 -14.07 17.85 -12.22
CA CYS A 9 -13.15 17.84 -13.36
C CYS A 9 -13.82 18.40 -14.63
N SER A 10 -13.07 18.99 -15.57
CA SER A 10 -13.66 19.59 -16.78
C SER A 10 -14.47 18.58 -17.59
N SER A 11 -14.03 17.31 -17.61
CA SER A 11 -14.76 16.24 -18.31
C SER A 11 -16.12 15.93 -17.68
N CYS A 12 -16.25 16.00 -16.35
CA CYS A 12 -17.53 15.78 -15.66
C CYS A 12 -18.45 16.99 -15.80
N MET A 13 -17.88 18.21 -15.76
CA MET A 13 -18.63 19.44 -16.03
C MET A 13 -19.24 19.46 -17.42
N MET A 14 -18.44 19.17 -18.47
CA MET A 14 -18.94 19.12 -19.85
C MET A 14 -20.04 18.06 -20.04
N ARG A 15 -19.91 16.91 -19.37
CA ARG A 15 -20.86 15.80 -19.46
C ARG A 15 -22.07 15.95 -18.52
N ARG A 16 -22.09 16.99 -17.68
CA ARG A 16 -23.12 17.23 -16.64
C ARG A 16 -23.36 16.01 -15.75
N GLN A 17 -22.31 15.29 -15.41
CA GLN A 17 -22.36 14.12 -14.53
C GLN A 17 -21.81 14.47 -13.15
N SER A 18 -22.31 13.78 -12.12
CA SER A 18 -21.78 13.90 -10.76
C SER A 18 -20.30 13.53 -10.73
N CYS A 19 -19.45 14.44 -10.23
CA CYS A 19 -18.01 14.24 -10.12
C CYS A 19 -17.69 13.79 -8.69
N VAL A 20 -17.69 12.47 -8.47
CA VAL A 20 -17.42 11.88 -7.16
C VAL A 20 -15.95 11.47 -7.10
N TYR A 21 -15.19 12.11 -6.22
CA TYR A 21 -13.84 11.67 -5.88
C TYR A 21 -13.90 10.69 -4.72
N THR A 22 -13.32 9.51 -4.88
CA THR A 22 -13.29 8.43 -3.86
C THR A 22 -12.24 8.64 -2.76
N ALA A 23 -11.53 9.76 -2.78
CA ALA A 23 -10.49 10.10 -1.82
C ALA A 23 -10.87 11.38 -1.07
N GLU A 24 -10.55 11.45 0.22
CA GLU A 24 -10.90 12.57 1.08
C GLU A 24 -10.38 13.92 0.55
N PRO A 25 -11.11 15.03 0.80
CA PRO A 25 -10.83 16.35 0.22
C PRO A 25 -9.43 16.90 0.55
N ASP A 26 -8.86 16.55 1.71
CA ASP A 26 -7.72 17.27 2.31
C ASP A 26 -6.36 16.58 2.13
N ALA A 27 -6.30 15.43 1.46
CA ALA A 27 -5.05 14.79 1.08
C ALA A 27 -5.03 14.54 -0.44
N PRO A 28 -3.99 15.00 -1.17
CA PRO A 28 -3.83 14.61 -2.57
C PRO A 28 -3.92 13.09 -2.66
N PRO A 29 -4.79 12.50 -3.52
CA PRO A 29 -4.99 11.05 -3.59
C PRO A 29 -3.67 10.27 -3.72
N ILE A 30 -2.67 10.89 -4.35
CA ILE A 30 -1.32 10.38 -4.50
C ILE A 30 -0.54 10.24 -3.18
N VAL A 31 -0.74 11.11 -2.19
CA VAL A 31 -0.06 11.04 -0.88
C VAL A 31 -0.65 9.90 -0.03
N SER A 32 -1.97 9.77 -0.01
CA SER A 32 -2.63 8.65 0.68
C SER A 32 -2.25 7.31 0.04
N LEU A 33 -2.24 7.25 -1.29
CA LEU A 33 -1.81 6.06 -2.02
C LEU A 33 -0.34 5.73 -1.79
N LYS A 34 0.54 6.73 -1.81
CA LYS A 34 1.97 6.57 -1.52
C LYS A 34 2.21 6.05 -0.10
N ARG A 35 1.52 6.59 0.90
CA ARG A 35 1.59 6.09 2.29
C ARG A 35 1.14 4.63 2.40
N LYS A 36 0.03 4.28 1.74
CA LYS A 36 -0.44 2.88 1.71
C LYS A 36 0.56 1.96 1.01
N PHE A 37 1.14 2.42 -0.09
CA PHE A 37 2.17 1.68 -0.82
C PHE A 37 3.43 1.48 0.04
N GLU A 38 3.94 2.53 0.69
CA GLU A 38 5.10 2.45 1.59
C GLU A 38 4.84 1.51 2.76
N ALA A 39 3.64 1.55 3.36
CA ALA A 39 3.26 0.64 4.43
C ALA A 39 3.20 -0.83 3.95
N LEU A 40 2.68 -1.06 2.74
CA LEU A 40 2.62 -2.40 2.15
C LEU A 40 4.01 -2.91 1.78
N GLN A 41 4.86 -2.07 1.18
CA GLN A 41 6.23 -2.40 0.82
C GLN A 41 7.04 -2.75 2.07
N LYS A 42 6.90 -1.96 3.15
CA LYS A 42 7.57 -2.24 4.42
C LYS A 42 7.20 -3.62 4.98
N ARG A 43 5.90 -3.96 5.01
CA ARG A 43 5.42 -5.28 5.44
C ARG A 43 5.93 -6.41 4.55
N HIS A 44 5.93 -6.18 3.23
CA HIS A 44 6.47 -7.14 2.27
C HIS A 44 7.94 -7.41 2.54
N ASP A 45 8.75 -6.36 2.77
CA ASP A 45 10.18 -6.51 3.01
C ASP A 45 10.48 -7.18 4.35
N GLU A 46 9.68 -6.91 5.39
CA GLU A 46 9.75 -7.61 6.68
C GLU A 46 9.47 -9.11 6.51
N VAL A 47 8.39 -9.49 5.83
CA VAL A 47 8.03 -10.90 5.59
C VAL A 47 9.07 -11.58 4.70
N SER A 48 9.54 -10.92 3.64
CA SER A 48 10.53 -11.47 2.71
C SER A 48 11.85 -11.77 3.41
N ARG A 49 12.35 -10.82 4.23
CA ARG A 49 13.57 -11.04 5.04
C ARG A 49 13.42 -12.20 6.01
N LEU A 50 12.24 -12.35 6.62
CA LEU A 50 11.97 -13.47 7.51
C LEU A 50 12.01 -14.80 6.75
N LEU A 51 11.37 -14.85 5.58
CA LEU A 51 11.37 -16.02 4.71
C LEU A 51 12.79 -16.39 4.25
N ASP A 52 13.59 -15.39 3.88
CA ASP A 52 14.96 -15.60 3.42
C ASP A 52 15.82 -16.18 4.53
N ARG A 53 15.67 -15.70 5.78
CA ARG A 53 16.37 -16.27 6.95
C ARG A 53 15.96 -17.72 7.20
N LEU A 54 14.68 -18.04 7.07
CA LEU A 54 14.19 -19.42 7.21
C LEU A 54 14.74 -20.35 6.11
N LYS A 55 14.92 -19.84 4.89
CA LYS A 55 15.42 -20.63 3.75
C LYS A 55 16.94 -20.79 3.73
N SER A 56 17.68 -19.77 4.17
CA SER A 56 19.14 -19.71 4.07
C SER A 56 19.87 -20.11 5.37
N GLY A 57 19.17 -20.09 6.51
CA GLY A 57 19.73 -20.49 7.80
C GLY A 57 19.94 -22.00 7.91
N SER A 58 20.69 -22.41 8.94
CA SER A 58 20.80 -23.83 9.26
C SER A 58 19.44 -24.39 9.72
N PRO A 59 19.20 -25.70 9.62
CA PRO A 59 17.94 -26.30 10.09
C PRO A 59 17.62 -25.99 11.56
N ALA A 60 18.66 -25.90 12.41
CA ALA A 60 18.50 -25.56 13.83
C ALA A 60 18.05 -24.09 14.01
N ASP A 61 18.71 -23.15 13.33
CA ASP A 61 18.37 -21.73 13.39
C ASP A 61 16.96 -21.47 12.82
N ALA A 62 16.60 -22.15 11.73
CA ALA A 62 15.28 -22.05 11.14
C ALA A 62 14.21 -22.59 12.09
N HIS A 63 14.50 -23.68 12.82
CA HIS A 63 13.59 -24.24 13.80
C HIS A 63 13.38 -23.30 15.00
N GLU A 64 14.46 -22.76 15.58
CA GLU A 64 14.35 -21.75 16.65
C GLU A 64 13.57 -20.52 16.20
N LEU A 65 13.83 -20.03 14.98
CA LEU A 65 13.12 -18.88 14.43
C LEU A 65 11.61 -19.18 14.26
N LEU A 66 11.24 -20.37 13.78
CA LEU A 66 9.84 -20.78 13.70
C LEU A 66 9.18 -20.88 15.07
N GLU A 67 9.86 -21.43 16.06
CA GLU A 67 9.35 -21.52 17.44
C GLU A 67 9.16 -20.12 18.05
N SER A 68 10.05 -19.17 17.76
CA SER A 68 9.90 -17.78 18.20
C SER A 68 8.67 -17.08 17.60
N LEU A 69 8.28 -17.45 16.38
CA LEU A 69 7.11 -16.89 15.68
C LEU A 69 5.78 -17.48 16.14
N ARG A 70 5.81 -18.66 16.76
CA ARG A 70 4.62 -19.38 17.24
C ARG A 70 4.18 -18.95 18.65
N ARG A 71 5.04 -18.29 19.41
CA ARG A 71 4.73 -17.72 20.73
C ARG A 71 4.01 -16.39 20.61
#